data_AF-A0A9Q0HKR6-F1
#
_entry.id   AF-A0A9Q0HKR6-F1
#
_cell.length_a   1.000
_cell.length_b   1.000
_cell.length_c   1.000
_cell.angle_alpha   90.00
_cell.angle_beta   90.00
_cell.angle_gamma   90.00
#
_symmetry.space_group_name_H-M   'P 1'
#
loop_
_entity.id
_entity.type
_entity.pdbx_description
1 polymer ?
#
loop_
_entity_poly.entity_id
_entity_poly.type
_entity_poly.pdbx_seq_one_letter_code
_entity_poly.pdbx_strand_id
1 'polypeptide(L)'
;MLETVTKLGCFVNQTTQHSNYLLSLNLRFDQGESVRERERERERAMASRFWRWYADREFYKWEKTVLWDMIEPYRRPRSFAPLISIYVAAFYTGVVGAAVTEQLFKEKYWEEHPGEAVPLMRPKFYWGPWRVMHGEVPPSK
;
A
#
# COMPACT_ATOMS: atom_id res chain seq x y z
N MET A 1 54.16 -33.20 69.58
CA MET A 1 52.72 -33.57 69.54
C MET A 1 51.82 -32.42 69.06
N LEU A 2 52.26 -31.15 69.09
CA LEU A 2 51.46 -29.99 68.64
C LEU A 2 51.49 -29.73 67.12
N GLU A 3 52.59 -30.03 66.41
CA GLU A 3 52.72 -29.77 64.96
C GLU A 3 51.86 -30.67 64.07
N THR A 4 51.50 -31.87 64.54
CA THR A 4 50.65 -32.82 63.80
C THR A 4 49.18 -32.38 63.80
N VAL A 5 48.74 -31.68 64.85
CA VAL A 5 47.34 -31.23 64.99
C VAL A 5 47.06 -30.02 64.09
N THR A 6 48.03 -29.10 63.94
CA THR A 6 47.89 -27.91 63.08
C THR A 6 47.89 -28.25 61.58
N LYS A 7 48.70 -29.24 61.14
CA LYS A 7 48.70 -29.69 59.74
C LYS A 7 47.40 -30.39 59.35
N LEU A 8 46.83 -31.21 60.23
CA LEU A 8 45.54 -31.87 60.01
C LEU A 8 44.39 -30.85 59.99
N GLY A 9 44.40 -29.85 60.87
CA GLY A 9 43.40 -28.77 60.85
C GLY A 9 43.42 -27.93 59.57
N CYS A 10 44.62 -27.64 59.04
CA CYS A 10 44.75 -26.90 57.78
C CYS A 10 44.29 -27.73 56.56
N PHE A 11 44.60 -29.03 56.54
CA PHE A 11 44.15 -29.95 55.48
C PHE A 11 42.63 -30.12 55.46
N VAL A 12 42.00 -30.31 56.63
CA VAL A 12 40.53 -30.40 56.75
C VAL A 12 39.87 -29.09 56.32
N ASN A 13 40.41 -27.93 56.73
CA ASN A 13 39.87 -26.63 56.31
C ASN A 13 40.01 -26.43 54.79
N GLN A 14 41.13 -26.83 54.19
CA GLN A 14 41.35 -26.73 52.75
C GLN A 14 40.43 -27.66 51.93
N THR A 15 40.18 -28.89 52.40
CA THR A 15 39.19 -29.80 51.76
C THR A 15 37.76 -29.28 51.89
N THR A 16 37.42 -28.67 53.03
CA THR A 16 36.10 -28.08 53.27
C THR A 16 35.89 -26.84 52.40
N GLN A 17 36.90 -25.99 52.23
CA GLN A 17 36.86 -24.86 51.31
C GLN A 17 36.64 -25.33 49.86
N HIS A 18 37.42 -26.30 49.38
CA HIS A 18 37.30 -26.80 48.01
C HIS A 18 35.92 -27.41 47.72
N SER A 19 35.35 -28.16 48.68
CA SER A 19 34.00 -28.71 48.59
C SER A 19 32.93 -27.62 48.53
N ASN A 20 33.06 -26.56 49.33
CA ASN A 20 32.13 -25.43 49.31
C ASN A 20 32.20 -24.64 47.99
N TYR A 21 33.39 -24.48 47.40
CA TYR A 21 33.51 -23.84 46.08
C TYR A 21 32.85 -24.66 44.99
N LEU A 22 33.03 -25.99 44.98
CA LEU A 22 32.40 -26.88 44.00
C LEU A 22 30.87 -26.92 44.15
N LEU A 23 30.35 -26.95 45.37
CA LEU A 23 28.90 -26.81 45.62
C LEU A 23 28.37 -25.45 45.16
N SER A 24 29.11 -24.37 45.43
CA SER A 24 28.73 -23.03 44.99
C SER A 24 28.77 -22.84 43.47
N LEU A 25 29.63 -23.59 42.77
CA LEU A 25 29.74 -23.62 41.31
C LEU A 25 28.59 -24.42 40.69
N ASN A 26 28.27 -25.59 41.24
CA ASN A 26 27.17 -26.42 40.76
C ASN A 26 25.82 -25.72 40.95
N LEU A 27 25.60 -25.06 42.10
CA LEU A 27 24.39 -24.26 42.33
C LEU A 27 24.30 -23.05 41.39
N ARG A 28 25.42 -22.41 41.06
CA ARG A 28 25.45 -21.32 40.07
C ARG A 28 25.20 -21.81 38.65
N PHE A 29 25.71 -23.00 38.31
CA PHE A 29 25.49 -23.64 37.02
C PHE A 29 24.03 -24.07 36.84
N ASP A 30 23.44 -24.69 37.86
CA ASP A 30 22.02 -25.10 37.91
C ASP A 30 21.07 -23.88 37.86
N GLN A 31 21.41 -22.80 38.58
CA GLN A 31 20.71 -21.53 38.44
C GLN A 31 20.83 -20.96 37.01
N GLY A 32 22.00 -21.07 36.38
CA GLY A 32 22.23 -20.65 35.00
C GLY A 32 21.40 -21.41 33.98
N GLU A 33 21.25 -22.73 34.14
CA GLU A 33 20.42 -23.55 33.26
C GLU A 33 18.92 -23.24 33.46
N SER A 34 18.45 -23.09 34.70
CA SER A 34 17.04 -22.76 34.99
C SER A 34 16.62 -21.37 34.47
N VAL A 35 17.54 -20.41 34.40
CA VAL A 35 17.29 -19.08 33.82
C VAL A 35 17.21 -19.18 32.30
N ARG A 36 18.12 -19.92 31.67
CA ARG A 36 18.14 -20.14 30.22
C ARG A 36 16.91 -20.90 29.73
N GLU A 37 16.37 -21.81 30.52
CA GLU A 37 15.12 -22.51 30.19
C GLU A 37 13.90 -21.59 30.30
N ARG A 38 13.82 -20.76 31.34
CA ARG A 38 12.76 -19.75 31.46
C ARG A 38 12.81 -18.71 30.34
N GLU A 39 13.99 -18.35 29.86
CA GLU A 39 14.15 -17.48 28.69
C GLU A 39 13.64 -18.15 27.41
N ARG A 40 14.01 -19.42 27.17
CA ARG A 40 13.48 -20.21 26.05
C ARG A 40 11.95 -20.37 26.11
N GLU A 41 11.38 -20.56 27.29
CA GLU A 41 9.93 -20.61 27.48
C GLU A 41 9.27 -19.26 27.18
N ARG A 42 9.88 -18.15 27.62
CA ARG A 42 9.41 -16.80 27.29
C ARG A 42 9.48 -16.53 25.80
N GLU A 43 10.56 -16.94 25.12
CA GLU A 43 10.69 -16.82 23.67
C GLU A 43 9.62 -17.62 22.94
N ARG A 44 9.35 -18.86 23.35
CA ARG A 44 8.25 -19.68 22.81
C ARG A 44 6.89 -19.05 23.09
N ALA A 45 6.70 -18.46 24.26
CA ALA A 45 5.47 -17.75 24.61
C ALA A 45 5.29 -16.46 23.78
N MET A 46 6.35 -15.71 23.52
CA MET A 46 6.32 -14.53 22.66
C MET A 46 6.11 -14.91 21.20
N ALA A 47 6.79 -15.95 20.71
CA ALA A 47 6.62 -16.47 19.36
C ALA A 47 5.19 -16.99 19.13
N SER A 48 4.61 -17.75 20.07
CA SER A 48 3.23 -18.23 19.95
C SER A 48 2.19 -17.11 20.01
N ARG A 49 2.42 -16.06 20.82
CA ARG A 49 1.58 -14.85 20.82
C ARG A 49 1.67 -14.10 19.50
N PHE A 50 2.88 -13.96 18.95
CA PHE A 50 3.09 -13.32 17.66
C PHE A 50 2.43 -14.11 16.52
N TRP A 51 2.57 -15.44 16.52
CA TRP A 51 1.92 -16.31 15.56
C TRP A 51 0.39 -16.27 15.65
N ARG A 52 -0.16 -16.26 16.87
CA ARG A 52 -1.60 -16.05 17.06
C ARG A 52 -2.05 -14.69 16.52
N TRP A 53 -1.36 -13.62 16.87
CA TRP A 53 -1.67 -12.28 16.36
C TRP A 53 -1.60 -12.18 14.84
N TYR A 54 -0.58 -12.79 14.22
CA TYR A 54 -0.43 -12.83 12.77
C TYR A 54 -1.55 -13.63 12.10
N ALA A 55 -1.85 -14.83 12.65
CA ALA A 55 -2.93 -15.66 12.16
C ALA A 55 -4.28 -14.90 12.24
N ASP A 56 -4.60 -14.32 13.40
CA ASP A 56 -5.83 -13.54 13.61
C ASP A 56 -5.92 -12.36 12.62
N ARG A 57 -4.80 -11.68 12.37
CA ARG A 57 -4.74 -10.57 11.40
C ARG A 57 -5.03 -11.05 9.98
N GLU A 58 -4.50 -12.21 9.59
CA GLU A 58 -4.69 -12.75 8.25
C GLU A 58 -6.12 -13.29 8.06
N PHE A 59 -6.66 -14.00 9.06
CA PHE A 59 -8.07 -14.41 9.09
C PHE A 59 -9.01 -13.21 8.95
N TYR A 60 -8.76 -12.13 9.70
CA TYR A 60 -9.61 -10.94 9.65
C TYR A 60 -9.55 -10.19 8.31
N LYS A 61 -8.41 -10.22 7.60
CA LYS A 61 -8.34 -9.68 6.23
C LYS A 61 -9.15 -10.53 5.26
N TRP A 62 -9.04 -11.85 5.37
CA TRP A 62 -9.75 -12.79 4.50
C TRP A 62 -11.28 -12.73 4.72
N GLU A 63 -11.73 -12.70 5.97
CA GLU A 63 -13.15 -12.54 6.29
C GLU A 63 -13.73 -11.25 5.70
N LYS A 64 -12.97 -10.15 5.75
CA LYS A 64 -13.39 -8.90 5.12
C LYS A 64 -13.54 -9.05 3.62
N THR A 65 -12.58 -9.66 2.92
CA THR A 65 -12.68 -9.85 1.47
C THR A 65 -13.87 -10.74 1.11
N VAL A 66 -14.10 -11.82 1.86
CA VAL A 66 -15.27 -12.69 1.65
C VAL A 66 -16.58 -11.97 1.94
N LEU A 67 -16.65 -11.16 3.00
CA LEU A 67 -17.81 -10.32 3.30
C LEU A 67 -18.06 -9.29 2.20
N TRP A 68 -17.01 -8.70 1.64
CA TRP A 68 -17.11 -7.78 0.50
C TRP A 68 -17.61 -8.47 -0.76
N ASP A 69 -17.13 -9.68 -1.04
CA ASP A 69 -17.58 -10.47 -2.19
C ASP A 69 -19.04 -10.95 -1.99
N MET A 70 -19.45 -11.27 -0.76
CA MET A 70 -20.83 -11.64 -0.43
C MET A 70 -21.81 -10.46 -0.49
N ILE A 71 -21.35 -9.23 -0.21
CA ILE A 71 -22.20 -8.03 -0.26
C ILE A 71 -22.24 -7.41 -1.66
N GLU A 72 -21.29 -7.72 -2.52
CA GLU A 72 -21.21 -7.24 -3.90
C GLU A 72 -22.49 -7.50 -4.72
N PRO A 73 -23.14 -8.68 -4.64
CA PRO A 73 -24.42 -8.96 -5.32
C PRO A 73 -25.59 -8.12 -4.81
N TYR A 74 -25.56 -7.68 -3.54
CA TYR A 74 -26.60 -6.84 -2.94
C TYR A 74 -26.38 -5.35 -3.18
N ARG A 75 -25.23 -4.98 -3.74
CA ARG A 75 -24.93 -3.60 -4.09
C ARG A 75 -25.75 -3.21 -5.31
N ARG A 76 -26.49 -2.09 -5.22
CA ARG A 76 -27.21 -1.51 -6.36
C ARG A 76 -26.25 -1.41 -7.56
N PRO A 77 -26.62 -1.90 -8.76
CA PRO A 77 -25.77 -1.80 -9.93
C PRO A 77 -25.35 -0.34 -10.12
N ARG A 78 -24.04 -0.11 -10.36
CA ARG A 78 -23.48 1.21 -10.64
C ARG A 78 -24.38 1.88 -11.67
N SER A 79 -25.06 2.95 -11.27
CA SER A 79 -25.96 3.65 -12.17
C SER A 79 -25.17 4.10 -13.40
N PHE A 80 -25.80 4.06 -14.57
CA PHE A 80 -25.21 4.57 -15.81
C PHE A 80 -25.11 6.11 -15.80
N ALA A 81 -25.68 6.76 -14.77
CA ALA A 81 -25.71 8.20 -14.57
C ALA A 81 -24.32 8.88 -14.54
N PRO A 82 -23.30 8.41 -13.79
CA PRO A 82 -21.95 8.95 -13.87
C PRO A 82 -21.39 8.91 -15.29
N LEU A 83 -21.62 7.82 -16.04
CA LEU A 83 -21.13 7.70 -17.40
C LEU A 83 -21.79 8.74 -18.32
N ILE A 84 -23.12 8.84 -18.29
CA ILE A 84 -23.87 9.87 -19.04
C ILE A 84 -23.37 11.26 -18.68
N SER A 85 -23.19 11.55 -17.38
CA SER A 85 -22.77 12.87 -16.93
C SER A 85 -21.41 13.29 -17.48
N ILE A 86 -20.46 12.35 -17.56
CA ILE A 86 -19.13 12.59 -18.15
C ILE A 86 -19.24 12.80 -19.66
N TYR A 87 -20.06 12.02 -20.37
CA TYR A 87 -20.28 12.21 -21.81
C TYR A 87 -20.92 13.56 -22.13
N VAL A 88 -21.93 13.96 -21.36
CA VAL A 88 -22.60 15.26 -21.53
C VAL A 88 -21.62 16.40 -21.26
N ALA A 89 -20.85 16.31 -20.17
CA ALA A 89 -19.82 17.30 -19.85
C ALA A 89 -18.76 17.39 -20.96
N ALA A 90 -18.23 16.26 -21.42
CA ALA A 90 -17.23 16.21 -22.50
C ALA A 90 -17.76 16.75 -23.83
N PHE A 91 -19.02 16.50 -24.15
CA PHE A 91 -19.65 17.03 -25.36
C PHE A 91 -19.75 18.55 -25.30
N TYR A 92 -20.30 19.10 -24.21
CA TYR A 92 -20.49 20.54 -24.09
C TYR A 92 -19.17 21.31 -23.95
N THR A 93 -18.15 20.74 -23.30
CA THR A 93 -16.82 21.37 -23.27
C THR A 93 -16.18 21.42 -24.66
N GLY A 94 -16.37 20.38 -25.49
CA GLY A 94 -15.94 20.39 -26.88
C GLY A 94 -16.64 21.46 -27.73
N VAL A 95 -17.98 21.59 -27.61
CA VAL A 95 -18.77 22.60 -28.33
C VAL A 95 -18.37 24.02 -27.94
N VAL A 96 -18.23 24.28 -26.64
CA VAL A 96 -17.80 25.60 -26.14
C VAL A 96 -16.37 25.91 -26.59
N GLY A 97 -15.45 24.96 -26.49
CA GLY A 97 -14.08 25.12 -26.98
C GLY A 97 -14.02 25.44 -28.47
N ALA A 98 -14.79 24.74 -29.30
CA ALA A 98 -14.88 25.01 -30.73
C ALA A 98 -15.40 26.43 -31.01
N ALA A 99 -16.48 26.84 -30.33
CA ALA A 99 -17.04 28.18 -30.48
C ALA A 99 -16.05 29.28 -30.08
N VAL A 100 -15.31 29.10 -28.97
CA VAL A 100 -14.28 30.07 -28.54
C VAL A 100 -13.17 30.17 -29.57
N THR A 101 -12.69 29.04 -30.11
CA THR A 101 -11.63 29.07 -31.13
C THR A 101 -12.07 29.71 -32.44
N GLU A 102 -13.34 29.56 -32.82
CA GLU A 102 -13.92 30.24 -33.98
C GLU A 102 -13.93 31.76 -33.78
N GLN A 103 -14.32 32.24 -32.60
CA GLN A 103 -14.36 33.67 -32.33
C GLN A 103 -12.97 34.30 -32.29
N LEU A 104 -12.01 33.64 -31.64
CA LEU A 104 -10.60 34.09 -31.65
C LEU A 104 -10.02 34.12 -33.06
N PHE A 105 -10.39 33.17 -33.92
CA PHE A 105 -9.98 33.17 -35.33
C PHE A 105 -10.55 34.38 -36.06
N LYS A 106 -11.83 34.71 -35.84
CA LYS A 106 -12.47 35.87 -36.46
C LYS A 106 -11.86 37.18 -36.01
N GLU A 107 -11.66 37.38 -34.70
CA GLU A 107 -11.03 38.59 -34.16
C GLU A 107 -9.65 38.82 -34.77
N LYS A 108 -8.81 37.79 -34.82
CA LYS A 108 -7.51 37.87 -35.48
C LYS A 108 -7.60 38.18 -36.98
N TYR A 109 -8.56 37.58 -37.69
CA TYR A 109 -8.73 37.83 -39.13
C TYR A 109 -9.13 39.28 -39.41
N TRP A 110 -9.99 39.88 -38.58
CA TRP A 110 -10.40 41.27 -38.72
C TRP A 110 -9.25 42.27 -38.53
N GLU A 111 -8.27 41.94 -37.69
CA GLU A 111 -7.06 42.76 -37.52
C GLU A 111 -6.18 42.77 -38.77
N GLU A 112 -6.07 41.62 -39.45
CA GLU A 112 -5.21 41.44 -40.63
C GLU A 112 -5.89 41.90 -41.93
N HIS A 113 -7.23 41.81 -42.01
CA HIS A 113 -8.00 42.11 -43.22
C HIS A 113 -9.24 43.00 -42.93
N PRO A 114 -9.09 44.33 -42.85
CA PRO A 114 -10.21 45.22 -42.59
C PRO A 114 -11.19 45.24 -43.77
N GLY A 115 -12.45 44.87 -43.51
CA GLY A 115 -13.57 44.99 -44.46
C GLY A 115 -13.83 43.77 -45.35
N GLU A 116 -13.09 42.68 -45.17
CA GLU A 116 -13.35 41.42 -45.86
C GLU A 116 -14.27 40.50 -45.02
N ALA A 117 -15.13 39.72 -45.69
CA ALA A 117 -16.00 38.78 -45.00
C ALA A 117 -15.18 37.61 -44.44
N VAL A 118 -15.32 37.34 -43.13
CA VAL A 118 -14.50 36.33 -42.47
C VAL A 118 -14.90 34.92 -42.91
N PRO A 119 -13.96 34.10 -43.42
CA PRO A 119 -14.24 32.72 -43.77
C PRO A 119 -14.52 31.87 -42.50
N LEU A 120 -15.35 30.84 -42.63
CA LEU A 120 -15.58 29.89 -41.54
C LEU A 120 -14.30 29.09 -41.26
N MET A 121 -13.90 28.95 -39.99
CA MET A 121 -12.70 28.18 -39.66
C MET A 121 -12.88 26.71 -40.06
N ARG A 122 -11.80 26.09 -40.55
CA ARG A 122 -11.81 24.65 -40.85
C ARG A 122 -11.98 23.84 -39.56
N PRO A 123 -12.82 22.80 -39.56
CA PRO A 123 -13.05 21.99 -38.36
C PRO A 123 -11.76 21.25 -37.97
N LYS A 124 -11.25 21.51 -36.76
CA LYS A 124 -10.05 20.83 -36.23
C LYS A 124 -10.33 19.40 -35.76
N PHE A 125 -11.58 19.10 -35.40
CA PHE A 125 -11.98 17.85 -34.73
C PHE A 125 -12.48 16.74 -35.66
N TYR A 126 -12.55 16.97 -36.97
CA TYR A 126 -12.99 15.95 -37.94
C TYR A 126 -11.78 15.33 -38.65
N TRP A 127 -11.17 14.32 -38.03
CA TRP A 127 -10.14 13.46 -38.63
C TRP A 127 -10.72 12.17 -39.27
N GLY A 128 -12.04 12.10 -39.41
CA GLY A 128 -12.72 10.96 -40.01
C GLY A 128 -12.47 10.83 -41.52
N PRO A 129 -12.69 9.64 -42.12
CA PRO A 129 -12.51 9.40 -43.55
C PRO A 129 -13.51 10.15 -44.44
N TRP A 130 -14.50 10.83 -43.85
CA TRP A 130 -15.54 11.59 -44.55
C TRP A 130 -15.16 13.07 -44.57
N ARG A 131 -15.05 13.64 -45.78
CA ARG A 131 -14.82 15.07 -45.98
C ARG A 131 -16.12 15.83 -45.73
N VAL A 132 -16.06 16.90 -44.92
CA VAL A 132 -17.17 17.84 -44.76
C VAL A 132 -17.29 18.65 -46.05
N MET A 133 -18.35 18.42 -46.83
CA MET A 133 -18.63 19.15 -48.06
C MET A 133 -19.27 20.49 -47.70
N HIS A 134 -18.55 21.59 -47.87
CA HIS A 134 -19.02 22.96 -47.59
C HIS A 134 -19.93 23.48 -48.72
N GLY A 135 -21.01 22.75 -49.04
CA GLY A 135 -21.96 23.12 -50.09
C GLY A 135 -21.50 22.81 -51.53
N GLU A 136 -20.35 22.15 -51.71
CA GLU A 136 -19.95 21.62 -53.02
C GLU A 136 -20.81 20.39 -53.36
N VAL A 137 -21.47 20.42 -54.52
CA VAL A 137 -22.22 19.28 -55.05
C VAL A 137 -21.21 18.14 -55.30
N PRO A 138 -21.45 16.91 -54.79
CA PRO A 138 -20.52 15.82 -55.02
C PRO A 138 -20.37 15.59 -56.53
N PRO A 139 -19.13 15.39 -57.03
CA PRO A 139 -18.93 15.14 -58.45
C PRO A 139 -19.72 13.90 -58.84
N SER A 140 -20.67 14.06 -59.77
CA SER A 140 -21.32 12.92 -60.41
C SER A 140 -20.24 12.15 -61.15
N LYS A 141 -20.15 10.85 -60.89
CA LYS A 141 -19.26 9.94 -61.61
C LYS A 141 -19.51 9.96 -63.11
#